data_AF-A0A0C3RMG3-F1
#
_entry.id   AF-A0A0C3RMG3-F1
#
_cell.length_a   1.000
_cell.length_b   1.000
_cell.length_c   1.000
_cell.angle_alpha   90.00
_cell.angle_beta   90.00
_cell.angle_gamma   90.00
#
_symmetry.space_group_name_H-M   'P 1'
#
loop_
_entity.id
_entity.type
_entity.pdbx_description
1 polymer ?
#
loop_
_entity_poly.entity_id
_entity_poly.type
_entity_poly.pdbx_seq_one_letter_code
_entity_poly.pdbx_strand_id
1 'polypeptide(L)' 'MRTTACACSLVYIEKGKAEGARLVVGGGKSQRFVKGYCIEPTLLADVDNRMTIAQEQIFRPVLVVIPFDDDAELLGKD' A
#
# COMPACT_ATOMS: atom_id res chain seq x y z
N MET A 1 -12.42 -14.56 -14.43
CA MET A 1 -12.32 -13.09 -14.26
C MET A 1 -13.10 -12.54 -13.05
N ARG A 2 -13.55 -13.38 -12.08
CA ARG A 2 -14.47 -12.96 -11.00
C ARG A 2 -13.83 -12.70 -9.62
N THR A 3 -12.50 -12.65 -9.51
CA THR A 3 -11.78 -12.52 -8.21
C THR A 3 -10.47 -11.72 -8.30
N THR A 4 -10.00 -11.36 -9.48
CA THR A 4 -8.63 -10.90 -9.69
C THR A 4 -8.34 -9.51 -9.15
N ALA A 5 -9.27 -8.55 -9.25
CA ALA A 5 -8.98 -7.16 -8.89
C ALA A 5 -8.68 -6.94 -7.39
N CYS A 6 -9.46 -7.54 -6.47
CA CYS A 6 -9.18 -7.51 -5.04
C CYS A 6 -7.93 -8.32 -4.69
N ALA A 7 -7.74 -9.48 -5.35
CA ALA A 7 -6.59 -10.33 -5.08
C ALA A 7 -5.28 -9.60 -5.42
N CYS A 8 -5.22 -8.90 -6.56
CA CYS A 8 -4.04 -8.13 -6.95
C CYS A 8 -3.67 -7.08 -5.91
N SER A 9 -4.64 -6.33 -5.37
CA SER A 9 -4.34 -5.28 -4.39
C SER A 9 -3.85 -5.83 -3.05
N LEU A 10 -4.50 -6.90 -2.56
CA LEU A 10 -4.09 -7.55 -1.32
C LEU A 10 -2.67 -8.12 -1.43
N VAL A 11 -2.26 -8.60 -2.62
CA VAL A 11 -0.88 -9.03 -2.87
C VAL A 11 0.12 -7.88 -2.70
N TYR A 12 -0.18 -6.67 -3.19
CA TYR A 12 0.70 -5.51 -2.98
C TYR A 12 0.79 -5.11 -1.51
N ILE A 13 -0.33 -5.16 -0.77
CA ILE A 13 -0.34 -4.81 0.65
C ILE A 13 0.52 -5.79 1.45
N GLU A 14 0.39 -7.09 1.19
CA GLU A 14 1.23 -8.10 1.84
C GLU A 14 2.69 -7.99 1.42
N LYS A 15 2.97 -7.66 0.15
CA LYS A 15 4.34 -7.40 -0.31
C LYS A 15 4.96 -6.20 0.41
N GLY A 16 4.22 -5.10 0.55
CA GLY A 16 4.66 -3.93 1.32
C GLY A 16 5.02 -4.28 2.76
N LYS A 17 4.17 -5.05 3.45
CA LYS A 17 4.46 -5.55 4.80
C LYS A 17 5.72 -6.43 4.85
N ALA A 18 5.91 -7.29 3.85
CA ALA A 18 7.08 -8.15 3.75
C ALA A 18 8.38 -7.37 3.46
N GLU A 19 8.29 -6.24 2.76
CA GLU A 19 9.40 -5.33 2.48
C GLU A 19 9.75 -4.41 3.67
N GLY A 20 8.92 -4.40 4.73
CA GLY A 20 9.19 -3.69 5.98
C GLY A 20 8.22 -2.56 6.31
N ALA A 21 7.25 -2.27 5.43
CA ALA A 21 6.25 -1.24 5.69
C ALA A 21 5.33 -1.63 6.86
N ARG A 22 4.94 -0.65 7.67
CA ARG A 22 4.01 -0.85 8.78
C ARG A 22 2.57 -0.61 8.34
N LEU A 23 1.71 -1.62 8.48
CA LEU A 23 0.27 -1.48 8.30
C LEU A 23 -0.34 -0.68 9.47
N VAL A 24 -0.88 0.51 9.17
CA VAL A 24 -1.51 1.38 10.16
C VAL A 24 -3.00 1.10 10.29
N VAL A 25 -3.71 0.91 9.18
CA VAL A 25 -5.14 0.59 9.15
C VAL A 25 -5.51 -0.16 7.87
N GLY A 26 -6.57 -0.97 7.94
CA GLY A 26 -7.15 -1.68 6.81
C GLY A 26 -6.32 -2.90 6.40
N GLY A 27 -6.07 -3.04 5.09
CA GLY A 27 -5.29 -4.13 4.53
C GLY A 27 -6.08 -5.40 4.23
N GLY A 28 -7.38 -5.44 4.54
CA GLY A 28 -8.26 -6.59 4.32
C GLY A 28 -9.31 -6.40 3.22
N LYS A 29 -10.12 -7.45 3.05
CA LYS A 29 -11.38 -7.34 2.30
C LYS A 29 -12.38 -6.50 3.07
N SER A 30 -13.20 -5.71 2.37
CA SER A 30 -14.23 -4.92 3.04
C SER A 30 -15.26 -5.82 3.72
N GLN A 31 -15.45 -5.66 5.02
CA GLN A 31 -16.51 -6.35 5.76
C GLN A 31 -17.89 -5.72 5.52
N ARG A 32 -17.94 -4.43 5.16
CA ARG A 32 -19.18 -3.70 4.89
C ARG A 32 -19.80 -4.04 3.53
N PHE A 33 -18.96 -4.35 2.55
CA PHE A 33 -19.39 -4.72 1.19
C PHE A 33 -18.94 -6.15 0.87
N VAL A 34 -19.68 -7.12 1.43
CA VAL A 34 -19.37 -8.56 1.33
C VAL A 34 -19.47 -9.10 -0.11
N LYS A 35 -20.15 -8.37 -1.00
CA LYS A 35 -20.22 -8.67 -2.45
C LYS A 35 -19.51 -7.58 -3.24
N GLY A 36 -18.81 -7.98 -4.30
CA GLY A 36 -18.07 -7.08 -5.19
C GLY A 36 -16.56 -7.14 -4.98
N TYR A 37 -15.85 -6.15 -5.54
CA TYR A 37 -14.39 -6.05 -5.50
C TYR A 37 -13.92 -4.90 -4.60
N CYS A 38 -14.37 -4.92 -3.35
CA CYS A 38 -14.05 -3.89 -2.37
C CYS A 38 -13.02 -4.39 -1.34
N ILE A 39 -11.97 -3.58 -1.12
CA ILE A 39 -11.02 -3.74 -0.01
C ILE A 39 -11.24 -2.63 1.00
N GLU A 40 -10.68 -2.79 2.19
CA GLU A 40 -10.62 -1.72 3.19
C GLU A 40 -9.70 -0.59 2.70
N PRO A 41 -10.02 0.69 2.98
CA PRO A 41 -9.05 1.76 2.88
C PRO A 41 -7.81 1.40 3.70
N THR A 42 -6.64 1.44 3.07
CA THR A 42 -5.40 0.94 3.64
C THR A 42 -4.37 2.05 3.75
N LEU A 43 -3.66 2.12 4.88
CA LEU A 43 -2.53 3.03 5.09
C LEU A 43 -1.30 2.22 5.50
N LEU A 44 -0.23 2.35 4.73
CA LEU A 44 1.09 1.81 5.03
C LEU A 44 2.03 2.99 5.33
N ALA A 45 2.73 2.92 6.46
CA ALA A 45 3.69 3.92 6.90
C ALA A 45 5.10 3.31 7.02
N ASP A 46 6.09 4.18 7.25
CA ASP A 46 7.51 3.80 7.37
C ASP A 46 8.01 3.10 6.10
N VAL A 47 7.56 3.59 4.94
CA VAL A 47 7.85 3.00 3.63
C VAL A 47 9.14 3.61 3.07
N ASP A 48 10.07 2.76 2.63
CA ASP A 48 11.27 3.18 1.92
C ASP A 48 10.95 3.40 0.44
N ASN A 49 11.51 4.44 -0.17
CA ASN A 49 11.28 4.77 -1.58
C ASN A 49 11.60 3.61 -2.53
N ARG A 50 12.47 2.67 -2.18
CA ARG A 50 12.84 1.51 -3.01
C ARG A 50 11.84 0.35 -2.93
N MET A 51 10.88 0.40 -2.02
CA MET A 51 9.85 -0.63 -1.89
C MET A 51 8.95 -0.67 -3.13
N THR A 52 8.45 -1.85 -3.47
CA THR A 52 7.58 -2.04 -4.64
C THR A 52 6.34 -1.15 -4.57
N ILE A 53 5.75 -1.02 -3.37
CA ILE A 53 4.55 -0.22 -3.15
C ILE A 53 4.78 1.30 -3.29
N ALA A 54 6.03 1.76 -3.26
CA ALA A 54 6.40 3.15 -3.53
C ALA A 54 6.66 3.40 -5.03
N GLN A 55 7.05 2.37 -5.77
CA GLN A 55 7.43 2.46 -7.19
C GLN A 55 6.30 2.08 -8.15
N GLU A 56 5.39 1.22 -7.74
CA GLU A 56 4.33 0.67 -8.58
C GLU A 56 2.93 1.18 -8.17
N GLN A 57 2.10 1.44 -9.17
CA GLN A 57 0.74 1.94 -8.94
C GLN A 57 -0.23 0.80 -8.60
N ILE A 58 -0.81 0.83 -7.40
CA ILE A 58 -1.74 -0.19 -6.90
C ILE A 58 -3.19 0.03 -7.41
N PHE A 59 -3.55 1.26 -7.83
CA PHE A 59 -4.87 1.66 -8.40
C PHE A 59 -6.09 1.38 -7.49
N ARG A 60 -5.88 1.29 -6.17
CA ARG A 60 -6.88 0.91 -5.15
C ARG A 60 -6.77 1.89 -3.97
N PRO A 61 -7.70 1.89 -2.99
CA PRO A 61 -7.64 2.83 -1.86
C PRO A 61 -6.53 2.44 -0.86
N VAL A 62 -5.28 2.53 -1.30
CA VAL A 62 -4.06 2.24 -0.55
C VAL A 62 -3.21 3.49 -0.56
N LEU A 63 -2.98 4.07 0.61
CA LEU A 63 -2.09 5.21 0.83
C LEU A 63 -0.77 4.71 1.40
N VAL A 64 0.32 5.29 0.91
CA VAL A 64 1.69 5.01 1.30
C VAL A 64 2.30 6.29 1.87
N VAL A 65 2.95 6.19 3.02
CA VAL A 65 3.64 7.31 3.68
C VAL A 65 5.12 6.97 3.79
N ILE A 66 5.93 7.84 3.21
CA ILE A 66 7.39 7.75 3.14
C ILE A 66 7.93 8.85 4.05
N PRO A 67 8.59 8.51 5.18
CA PRO A 67 9.24 9.51 6.01
C PRO A 67 10.47 10.08 5.31
N PHE A 68 10.85 11.30 5.67
CA PHE A 68 12.08 11.96 5.28
C PHE A 68 12.53 12.85 6.45
N ASP A 69 13.83 13.04 6.61
CA ASP A 69 14.41 13.82 7.70
C ASP A 69 14.66 15.28 7.31
N ASP A 70 15.04 15.53 6.05
CA ASP A 70 15.31 16.88 5.54
C ASP A 70 14.92 17.09 4.06
N ASP A 71 15.01 18.34 3.61
CA ASP A 71 14.64 18.72 2.25
C ASP A 71 15.56 18.12 1.18
N ALA A 72 16.82 17.78 1.51
CA ALA A 72 17.74 17.18 0.55
C ALA A 72 17.34 15.73 0.25
N GLU A 73 17.03 14.95 1.30
CA GLU A 73 16.51 13.59 1.19
C GLU A 73 15.15 13.58 0.46
N LEU A 74 14.25 14.52 0.81
CA LEU A 74 12.95 14.65 0.16
C LEU A 74 13.06 14.88 -1.36
N LEU A 75 14.05 15.66 -1.79
CA LEU A 75 14.30 15.96 -3.19
C LEU A 75 15.13 14.88 -3.90
N GLY A 76 15.56 13.83 -3.18
CA GLY A 76 16.39 12.75 -3.70
C GLY A 76 17.77 13.23 -4.14
N LYS A 77 18.39 14.13 -3.36
CA LYS A 77 19.68 14.76 -3.69
C LYS A 77 20.87 14.15 -2.95
N ASP A 78 20.74 12.88 -2.58
CA ASP A 78 21.74 12.09 -1.85
C ASP A 78 22.63 11.25 -2.79
#